data_AF-A0ABD1KWI2-F1
#
_entry.id   AF-A0ABD1KWI2-F1
#
_cell.length_a   1.000
_cell.length_b   1.000
_cell.length_c   1.000
_cell.angle_alpha   90.00
_cell.angle_beta   90.00
_cell.angle_gamma   90.00
#
_symmetry.space_group_name_H-M   'P 1'
#
loop_
_entity.id
_entity.type
_entity.pdbx_description
1 polymer ?
#
loop_
_entity_poly.entity_id
_entity_poly.type
_entity_poly.pdbx_seq_one_letter_code
_entity_poly.pdbx_strand_id
1 'polypeptide(L)'
;MSSNMDLDEKNQRRSSDLKKMCPQQRARCQAYLEPSKEAQRSMSLAKQRVCATIAKEKSLQNDNTTGDMKKRQDSLIGQLKAAEARNRIRQMRLNYHNFRAESPLFLANLQAQEINVMISSQTTAQGALRVELLLPASESKMKTSDSLGKLQRRRVEEILDDERGLTLNRS
;
A
#
# COMPACT_ATOMS: atom_id res chain seq x y z
N MET A 1 51.46 30.14 -46.31
CA MET A 1 52.28 30.17 -45.07
C MET A 1 52.57 31.62 -44.65
N SER A 2 51.58 32.52 -44.60
CA SER A 2 51.85 33.98 -44.47
C SER A 2 51.09 34.67 -43.33
N SER A 3 50.74 33.96 -42.25
CA SER A 3 49.85 34.51 -41.20
C SER A 3 50.49 34.60 -39.81
N ASN A 4 51.76 34.21 -39.65
CA ASN A 4 52.44 34.22 -38.34
C ASN A 4 53.36 35.43 -38.11
N MET A 5 53.74 36.22 -39.13
CA MET A 5 54.63 37.38 -38.92
C MET A 5 53.92 38.64 -38.37
N ASP A 6 52.63 38.82 -38.65
CA ASP A 6 51.87 40.03 -38.24
C ASP A 6 51.47 40.07 -36.76
N LEU A 7 51.41 38.91 -36.10
CA LEU A 7 51.02 38.82 -34.69
C LEU A 7 52.18 39.22 -33.77
N ASP A 8 53.41 38.85 -34.11
CA ASP A 8 54.59 39.12 -33.29
C ASP A 8 55.00 40.60 -33.33
N GLU A 9 54.88 41.26 -34.49
CA GLU A 9 55.19 42.68 -34.62
C GLU A 9 54.15 43.57 -33.89
N LYS A 10 52.86 43.21 -33.95
CA LYS A 10 51.80 43.88 -33.17
C LYS A 10 51.97 43.64 -31.67
N ASN A 11 52.43 42.46 -31.26
CA ASN A 11 52.65 42.13 -29.86
C ASN A 11 53.89 42.88 -29.29
N GLN A 12 54.94 43.04 -30.09
CA GLN A 12 56.12 43.86 -29.73
C GLN A 12 55.81 45.35 -29.63
N ARG A 13 55.02 45.92 -30.57
CA ARG A 13 54.55 47.32 -30.49
C ARG A 13 53.64 47.56 -29.27
N ARG A 14 52.71 46.63 -28.98
CA ARG A 14 51.87 46.70 -27.77
C ARG A 14 52.69 46.60 -26.48
N SER A 15 53.75 45.78 -26.46
CA SER A 15 54.65 45.64 -25.31
C SER A 15 55.47 46.91 -25.05
N SER A 16 55.94 47.60 -26.09
CA SER A 16 56.67 48.86 -25.93
C SER A 16 55.77 50.03 -25.52
N ASP A 17 54.51 50.05 -25.96
CA ASP A 17 53.53 51.07 -25.57
C ASP A 17 53.03 50.89 -24.13
N LEU A 18 52.80 49.65 -23.69
CA LEU A 18 52.46 49.35 -22.30
C LEU A 18 53.55 49.83 -21.33
N LYS A 19 54.84 49.73 -21.71
CA LYS A 19 55.98 50.19 -20.89
C LYS A 19 56.03 51.71 -20.70
N LYS A 20 55.42 52.49 -21.60
CA LYS A 20 55.37 53.97 -21.55
C LYS A 20 54.19 54.50 -20.72
N MET A 21 53.18 53.69 -20.46
CA MET A 21 52.00 54.10 -19.67
C MET A 21 52.27 54.11 -18.17
N CYS A 22 51.52 54.94 -17.44
CA CYS A 22 51.53 54.93 -15.98
C CYS A 22 50.99 53.58 -15.45
N PRO A 23 51.40 53.14 -14.23
CA PRO A 23 51.03 51.82 -13.70
C PRO A 23 49.52 51.54 -13.66
N GLN A 24 48.70 52.55 -13.35
CA GLN A 24 47.25 52.42 -13.30
C GLN A 24 46.63 52.23 -14.69
N GLN A 25 47.11 52.95 -15.71
CA GLN A 25 46.66 52.78 -17.09
C GLN A 25 47.09 51.41 -17.64
N ARG A 26 48.31 50.97 -17.32
CA ARG A 26 48.81 49.64 -17.70
C ARG A 26 47.97 48.52 -17.10
N ALA A 27 47.66 48.61 -15.80
CA ALA A 27 46.80 47.65 -15.13
C ALA A 27 45.40 47.61 -15.76
N ARG A 28 44.82 48.78 -16.07
CA ARG A 28 43.53 48.87 -16.78
C ARG A 28 43.59 48.19 -18.14
N CYS A 29 44.60 48.49 -18.96
CA CYS A 29 44.75 47.85 -20.27
C CYS A 29 44.90 46.33 -20.15
N GLN A 30 45.72 45.85 -19.20
CA GLN A 30 45.94 44.42 -18.98
C GLN A 30 44.67 43.67 -18.53
N ALA A 31 43.78 44.32 -17.79
CA ALA A 31 42.53 43.72 -17.34
C ALA A 31 41.55 43.38 -18.48
N TYR A 32 41.62 44.10 -19.60
CA TYR A 32 40.79 43.88 -20.79
C TYR A 32 41.50 43.11 -21.90
N LEU A 33 42.77 42.74 -21.70
CA LEU A 33 43.47 41.89 -22.66
C LEU A 33 43.00 40.45 -22.51
N GLU A 34 42.76 39.81 -23.65
CA GLU A 34 42.47 38.38 -23.68
C GLU A 34 43.65 37.61 -23.06
N PRO A 35 43.37 36.67 -22.13
CA PRO A 35 44.39 35.86 -21.51
C PRO A 35 45.16 35.05 -22.56
N SER A 36 46.42 34.70 -22.26
CA SER A 36 47.23 33.86 -23.14
C SER A 36 46.55 32.50 -23.37
N LYS A 37 46.88 31.82 -24.47
CA LYS A 37 46.32 30.49 -24.78
C LYS A 37 46.54 29.48 -23.65
N GLU A 38 47.65 29.59 -22.92
CA GLU A 38 47.96 28.75 -21.76
C GLU A 38 47.12 29.13 -20.54
N ALA A 39 46.91 30.43 -20.28
CA ALA A 39 46.00 30.91 -19.25
C ALA A 39 44.55 30.49 -19.55
N GLN A 40 44.11 30.56 -20.80
CA GLN A 40 42.79 30.08 -21.21
C GLN A 40 42.62 28.57 -20.99
N ARG A 41 43.65 27.76 -21.30
CA ARG A 41 43.65 26.31 -21.04
C ARG A 41 43.61 25.99 -19.54
N SER A 42 44.37 26.70 -18.72
CA SER A 42 44.34 26.48 -17.27
C SER A 42 43.00 26.89 -16.66
N MET A 43 42.42 28.01 -17.11
CA MET A 43 41.07 28.43 -16.71
C MET A 43 39.99 27.44 -17.14
N SER A 44 40.07 26.88 -18.36
CA SER A 44 39.08 25.90 -18.82
C SER A 44 39.17 24.59 -18.03
N LEU A 45 40.38 24.12 -17.73
CA LEU A 45 40.61 22.96 -16.87
C LEU A 45 40.11 23.22 -15.44
N ALA A 46 40.37 24.40 -14.89
CA ALA A 46 39.87 24.78 -13.56
C ALA A 46 38.33 24.82 -13.54
N LYS A 47 37.70 25.47 -14.53
CA LYS A 47 36.24 25.49 -14.69
C LYS A 47 35.67 24.08 -14.83
N GLN A 48 36.30 23.21 -15.62
CA GLN A 48 35.87 21.83 -15.78
C GLN A 48 35.89 21.07 -14.45
N ARG A 49 36.96 21.23 -13.65
CA ARG A 49 37.05 20.60 -12.32
C ARG A 49 35.93 21.08 -11.39
N VAL A 50 35.70 22.39 -11.32
CA VAL A 50 34.63 22.98 -10.50
C VAL A 50 33.25 22.49 -10.95
N CYS A 51 32.99 22.46 -12.25
CA CYS A 51 31.73 21.93 -12.77
C CYS A 51 31.56 20.45 -12.44
N ALA A 52 32.63 19.64 -12.53
CA ALA A 52 32.59 18.22 -12.20
C ALA A 52 32.32 17.97 -10.70
N THR A 53 32.90 18.77 -9.80
CA THR A 53 32.63 18.66 -8.36
C THR A 53 31.18 19.05 -8.04
N ILE A 54 30.68 20.15 -8.60
CA ILE A 54 29.29 20.58 -8.42
C ILE A 54 28.31 19.54 -8.96
N ALA A 55 28.59 18.94 -10.13
CA ALA A 55 27.75 17.89 -10.70
C ALA A 55 27.71 16.64 -9.81
N LYS A 56 28.87 16.24 -9.25
CA LYS A 56 28.96 15.10 -8.32
C LYS A 56 28.19 15.35 -7.03
N GLU A 57 28.30 16.54 -6.45
CA GLU A 57 27.56 16.94 -5.25
C GLU A 57 26.04 16.93 -5.49
N LYS A 58 25.57 17.45 -6.63
CA LYS A 58 24.16 17.42 -7.01
C LYS A 58 23.63 15.99 -7.20
N SER A 59 24.43 15.09 -7.81
CA SER A 59 24.05 13.69 -7.97
C SER A 59 23.86 13.01 -6.60
N LEU A 60 24.80 13.21 -5.67
CA LEU A 60 24.73 12.62 -4.33
C LEU A 60 23.54 13.15 -3.52
N GLN A 61 23.20 14.43 -3.65
CA GLN A 61 22.02 14.98 -3.00
C GLN A 61 20.71 14.40 -3.55
N ASN A 62 20.59 14.30 -4.88
CA ASN A 62 19.38 13.75 -5.52
C ASN A 62 19.14 12.27 -5.17
N ASP A 63 20.19 11.47 -5.07
CA ASP A 63 20.09 10.06 -4.69
C ASP A 63 19.60 9.90 -3.24
N ASN A 64 20.13 10.74 -2.33
CA ASN A 64 19.70 10.74 -0.93
C ASN A 64 18.23 11.16 -0.77
N THR A 65 17.80 12.24 -1.46
CA THR A 65 16.41 12.69 -1.38
C THR A 65 15.44 11.67 -1.98
N THR A 66 15.82 11.03 -3.09
CA THR A 66 14.95 10.04 -3.76
C THR A 66 14.81 8.77 -2.92
N GLY A 67 15.92 8.29 -2.34
CA GLY A 67 15.93 7.13 -1.46
C GLY A 67 15.08 7.35 -0.21
N ASP A 68 15.18 8.53 0.41
CA ASP A 68 14.44 8.84 1.63
C ASP A 68 12.94 9.03 1.38
N MET A 69 12.56 9.65 0.25
CA MET A 69 11.15 9.77 -0.16
C MET A 69 10.53 8.41 -0.44
N LYS A 70 11.27 7.50 -1.10
CA LYS A 70 10.82 6.13 -1.34
C LYS A 70 10.63 5.35 -0.04
N LYS A 71 11.57 5.44 0.92
CA LYS A 71 11.44 4.80 2.24
C LYS A 71 10.21 5.31 3.01
N ARG A 72 9.95 6.63 2.97
CA ARG A 72 8.74 7.22 3.59
C ARG A 72 7.47 6.72 2.93
N GLN A 73 7.44 6.63 1.60
CA GLN A 73 6.32 6.09 0.85
C GLN A 73 6.07 4.62 1.19
N ASP A 74 7.12 3.79 1.21
CA ASP A 74 7.01 2.37 1.55
C ASP A 74 6.52 2.17 2.99
N SER A 75 7.00 2.98 3.93
CA SER A 75 6.53 2.98 5.32
C SER A 75 5.05 3.34 5.42
N LEU A 76 4.61 4.40 4.72
CA LEU A 76 3.22 4.81 4.66
C LEU A 76 2.33 3.71 4.06
N ILE A 77 2.75 3.11 2.95
CA ILE A 77 2.04 1.98 2.33
C ILE A 77 1.91 0.81 3.31
N GLY A 78 2.98 0.49 4.05
CA GLY A 78 2.95 -0.55 5.08
C GLY A 78 1.93 -0.26 6.19
N GLN A 79 1.90 0.99 6.67
CA GLN A 79 0.93 1.43 7.69
C GLN A 79 -0.52 1.35 7.17
N LEU A 80 -0.77 1.81 5.94
CA LEU A 80 -2.09 1.76 5.31
C LEU A 80 -2.57 0.32 5.12
N LYS A 81 -1.72 -0.57 4.61
CA LYS A 81 -2.03 -1.99 4.46
C LYS A 81 -2.33 -2.65 5.80
N ALA A 82 -1.57 -2.31 6.85
CA ALA A 82 -1.83 -2.82 8.19
C ALA A 82 -3.16 -2.32 8.76
N ALA A 83 -3.48 -1.04 8.55
CA ALA A 83 -4.76 -0.45 8.96
C ALA A 83 -5.94 -1.11 8.21
N GLU A 84 -5.81 -1.34 6.91
CA GLU A 84 -6.80 -2.02 6.08
C GLU A 84 -7.05 -3.45 6.56
N ALA A 85 -5.98 -4.23 6.79
CA ALA A 85 -6.08 -5.60 7.30
C ALA A 85 -6.82 -5.66 8.65
N ARG A 86 -6.49 -4.74 9.58
CA ARG A 86 -7.19 -4.62 10.86
C ARG A 86 -8.66 -4.26 10.67
N ASN A 87 -8.96 -3.33 9.76
CA ASN A 87 -10.34 -2.94 9.46
C ASN A 87 -11.15 -4.11 8.88
N ARG A 88 -10.55 -4.90 7.97
CA ARG A 88 -11.17 -6.11 7.42
C ARG A 88 -11.50 -7.14 8.50
N ILE A 89 -10.58 -7.39 9.44
CA ILE A 89 -10.83 -8.28 10.58
C ILE A 89 -11.94 -7.73 11.48
N ARG A 90 -11.94 -6.42 11.76
CA ARG A 90 -13.00 -5.77 12.55
C ARG A 90 -14.36 -5.91 11.87
N GLN A 91 -14.46 -5.64 10.58
CA GLN A 91 -15.68 -5.79 9.78
C GLN A 91 -16.18 -7.23 9.82
N MET A 92 -15.30 -8.21 9.62
CA MET A 92 -15.63 -9.63 9.71
C MET A 92 -16.20 -10.00 11.09
N ARG A 93 -15.57 -9.53 12.17
CA ARG A 93 -16.05 -9.76 13.54
C ARG A 93 -17.39 -9.07 13.83
N LEU A 94 -17.57 -7.83 13.35
CA LEU A 94 -18.83 -7.10 13.48
C LEU A 94 -19.94 -7.80 12.72
N ASN A 95 -19.68 -8.22 11.49
CA ASN A 95 -20.62 -9.00 10.70
C ASN A 95 -20.98 -10.30 11.41
N TYR A 96 -19.99 -11.04 11.92
CA TYR A 96 -20.24 -12.24 12.73
C TYR A 96 -21.13 -11.93 13.95
N HIS A 97 -20.87 -10.83 14.66
CA HIS A 97 -21.65 -10.44 15.84
C HIS A 97 -23.07 -9.98 15.49
N ASN A 98 -23.22 -9.15 14.46
CA ASN A 98 -24.51 -8.63 13.99
C ASN A 98 -25.38 -9.76 13.43
N PHE A 99 -24.81 -10.67 12.63
CA PHE A 99 -25.53 -11.85 12.16
C PHE A 99 -25.94 -12.78 13.32
N ARG A 100 -25.20 -12.78 14.43
CA ARG A 100 -25.58 -13.51 15.67
C ARG A 100 -26.77 -12.90 16.38
N ALA A 101 -26.83 -11.58 16.41
CA ALA A 101 -27.87 -10.84 17.09
C ALA A 101 -29.20 -10.86 16.31
N GLU A 102 -29.16 -10.78 14.97
CA GLU A 102 -30.36 -10.54 14.17
C GLU A 102 -30.98 -11.80 13.53
N SER A 103 -30.24 -12.90 13.30
CA SER A 103 -30.84 -14.15 12.79
C SER A 103 -29.95 -15.39 13.00
N PRO A 104 -30.25 -16.27 13.97
CA PRO A 104 -29.43 -17.46 14.27
C PRO A 104 -29.38 -18.50 13.14
N LEU A 105 -30.30 -18.43 12.17
CA LEU A 105 -30.37 -19.37 11.04
C LEU A 105 -29.36 -19.05 9.92
N PHE A 106 -28.96 -17.80 9.74
CA PHE A 106 -28.06 -17.41 8.65
C PHE A 106 -26.58 -17.64 9.00
N LEU A 107 -26.23 -17.56 10.30
CA LEU A 107 -24.88 -17.85 10.80
C LEU A 107 -24.44 -19.31 10.65
N ALA A 108 -25.37 -20.25 10.67
CA ALA A 108 -25.07 -21.66 10.50
C ALA A 108 -24.36 -21.91 9.16
N ASN A 109 -24.73 -21.18 8.11
CA ASN A 109 -24.17 -21.38 6.77
C ASN A 109 -22.72 -20.89 6.62
N LEU A 110 -22.38 -19.72 7.17
CA LEU A 110 -21.01 -19.18 7.06
C LEU A 110 -20.02 -19.97 7.93
N GLN A 111 -20.42 -20.32 9.15
CA GLN A 111 -19.61 -21.15 10.03
C GLN A 111 -19.49 -22.58 9.49
N ALA A 112 -20.56 -23.13 8.89
CA ALA A 112 -20.50 -24.41 8.18
C ALA A 112 -19.58 -24.35 6.96
N GLN A 113 -19.52 -23.24 6.23
CA GLN A 113 -18.65 -23.14 5.06
C GLN A 113 -17.16 -23.18 5.43
N GLU A 114 -16.74 -22.45 6.48
CA GLU A 114 -15.36 -22.52 6.97
C GLU A 114 -15.03 -23.88 7.59
N ILE A 115 -15.94 -24.44 8.39
CA ILE A 115 -15.74 -25.74 9.01
C ILE A 115 -15.68 -26.85 7.96
N ASN A 116 -16.49 -26.80 6.90
CA ASN A 116 -16.44 -27.76 5.80
C ASN A 116 -15.09 -27.72 5.06
N VAL A 117 -14.50 -26.54 4.89
CA VAL A 117 -13.14 -26.41 4.35
C VAL A 117 -12.12 -27.05 5.29
N MET A 118 -12.23 -26.81 6.60
CA MET A 118 -11.35 -27.44 7.59
C MET A 118 -11.49 -28.97 7.62
N ILE A 119 -12.72 -29.50 7.55
CA ILE A 119 -13.03 -30.94 7.45
C ILE A 119 -12.38 -31.54 6.21
N SER A 120 -12.52 -30.87 5.06
CA SER A 120 -11.96 -31.31 3.76
C SER A 120 -10.44 -31.36 3.77
N SER A 121 -9.79 -30.55 4.62
CA SER A 121 -8.33 -30.53 4.78
C SER A 121 -7.78 -31.55 5.78
N GLN A 122 -8.63 -32.29 6.50
CA GLN A 122 -8.17 -33.28 7.48
C GLN A 122 -7.65 -34.55 6.79
N THR A 123 -6.51 -35.04 7.26
CA THR A 123 -5.89 -36.28 6.76
C THR A 123 -6.53 -37.55 7.32
N THR A 124 -7.27 -37.43 8.42
CA THR A 124 -7.89 -38.55 9.13
C THR A 124 -9.38 -38.28 9.36
N ALA A 125 -10.20 -39.33 9.21
CA ALA A 125 -11.64 -39.25 9.46
C ALA A 125 -11.96 -38.83 10.91
N GLN A 126 -11.15 -39.27 11.87
CA GLN A 126 -11.29 -38.87 13.26
C GLN A 126 -10.99 -37.38 13.47
N GLY A 127 -10.00 -36.82 12.77
CA GLY A 127 -9.74 -35.37 12.78
C GLY A 127 -10.91 -34.58 12.21
N ALA A 128 -11.48 -35.08 11.10
CA ALA A 128 -12.66 -34.50 10.45
C ALA A 128 -13.87 -34.44 11.40
N LEU A 129 -14.18 -35.56 12.07
CA LEU A 129 -15.26 -35.65 13.07
C LEU A 129 -15.04 -34.70 14.26
N ARG A 130 -13.81 -34.57 14.76
CA ARG A 130 -13.51 -33.65 15.87
C ARG A 130 -13.74 -32.19 15.49
N VAL A 131 -13.48 -31.84 14.24
CA VAL A 131 -13.72 -30.50 13.70
C VAL A 131 -15.22 -30.28 13.47
N GLU A 132 -15.94 -31.29 12.99
CA GLU A 132 -17.40 -31.25 12.82
C GLU A 132 -18.15 -31.00 14.13
N LEU A 133 -17.67 -31.56 15.25
CA LEU A 133 -18.24 -31.34 16.58
C LEU A 133 -18.19 -29.87 17.06
N LEU A 134 -17.41 -29.01 16.41
CA LEU A 134 -17.40 -27.56 16.68
C LEU A 134 -18.60 -26.83 16.05
N LEU A 135 -19.35 -27.50 15.16
CA LEU A 135 -20.60 -26.95 14.65
C LEU A 135 -21.64 -26.95 15.78
N PRO A 136 -22.42 -25.87 15.93
CA PRO A 136 -23.58 -25.91 16.79
C PRO A 136 -24.48 -27.04 16.30
N ALA A 137 -24.91 -27.91 17.21
CA ALA A 137 -25.86 -28.97 16.90
C ALA A 137 -27.05 -28.33 16.18
N SER A 138 -27.17 -28.58 14.89
CA SER A 138 -28.37 -28.21 14.17
C SER A 138 -29.44 -29.13 14.72
N GLU A 139 -30.19 -28.63 15.70
CA GLU A 139 -31.51 -29.18 15.93
C GLU A 139 -32.24 -29.00 14.61
N SER A 140 -32.29 -30.09 13.84
CA SER A 140 -33.35 -30.32 12.88
C SER A 140 -34.60 -30.05 13.69
N LYS A 141 -35.14 -28.84 13.56
CA LYS A 141 -36.49 -28.54 14.01
C LYS A 141 -37.31 -29.51 13.18
N MET A 142 -37.58 -30.69 13.74
CA MET A 142 -38.63 -31.55 13.26
C MET A 142 -39.82 -30.61 13.19
N LYS A 143 -40.17 -30.20 11.97
CA LYS A 143 -41.41 -29.50 11.74
C LYS A 143 -42.45 -30.53 12.15
N THR A 144 -42.90 -30.45 13.39
CA THR A 144 -44.18 -31.03 13.79
C THR A 144 -45.22 -30.17 13.09
N SER A 145 -45.29 -30.29 11.76
CA SER A 145 -46.45 -29.82 11.02
C SER A 145 -47.61 -30.55 11.64
N ASP A 146 -48.56 -29.79 12.18
CA ASP A 146 -49.78 -30.39 12.70
C ASP A 146 -50.40 -31.24 11.58
N SER A 147 -50.41 -32.55 11.80
CA SER A 147 -50.94 -33.53 10.85
C SER A 147 -52.46 -33.62 10.91
N LEU A 148 -53.10 -32.90 11.85
CA LEU A 148 -54.54 -32.93 12.01
C LEU A 148 -55.23 -31.99 11.03
N GLY A 149 -56.11 -32.57 10.20
CA GLY A 149 -57.06 -31.81 9.39
C GLY A 149 -58.12 -31.10 10.24
N LYS A 150 -58.83 -30.12 9.66
CA LYS A 150 -59.87 -29.32 10.38
C LYS A 150 -60.89 -30.17 11.14
N LEU A 151 -61.35 -31.27 10.55
CA LEU A 151 -62.30 -32.20 11.15
C LEU A 151 -61.70 -32.96 12.34
N GLN A 152 -60.46 -33.42 12.21
CA GLN A 152 -59.75 -34.12 13.27
C GLN A 152 -59.45 -33.19 14.43
N ARG A 153 -59.04 -31.95 14.15
CA ARG A 153 -58.80 -30.93 15.18
C ARG A 153 -60.08 -30.60 15.95
N ARG A 154 -61.19 -30.36 15.24
CA ARG A 154 -62.50 -30.13 15.88
C ARG A 154 -62.93 -31.31 16.76
N ARG A 155 -62.67 -32.55 16.32
CA ARG A 155 -62.98 -33.73 17.13
C ARG A 155 -62.11 -33.83 18.38
N VAL A 156 -60.83 -33.48 18.27
CA VAL A 156 -59.92 -33.43 19.43
C VAL A 156 -60.35 -32.35 20.41
N GLU A 157 -60.71 -31.16 19.94
CA GLU A 157 -61.24 -30.07 20.78
C GLU A 157 -62.53 -30.50 21.51
N GLU A 158 -63.47 -31.14 20.80
CA GLU A 158 -64.71 -31.66 21.39
C GLU A 158 -64.46 -32.72 22.49
N ILE A 159 -63.43 -33.56 22.33
CA ILE A 159 -63.04 -34.55 23.33
C ILE A 159 -62.35 -33.89 24.53
N LEU A 160 -61.55 -32.85 24.30
CA LEU A 160 -60.86 -32.13 25.37
C LEU A 160 -61.82 -31.29 26.22
N ASP A 161 -62.85 -30.71 25.61
CA ASP A 161 -63.88 -29.92 26.30
C ASP A 161 -64.92 -30.78 27.03
N ASP A 162 -64.90 -32.10 26.83
CA ASP A 162 -65.83 -33.04 27.44
C ASP A 162 -65.38 -33.48 28.85
N GLU A 163 -65.61 -32.62 29.84
CA GLU A 163 -65.27 -32.90 31.25
C GLU A 163 -66.00 -34.13 31.83
N ARG A 164 -67.11 -34.56 31.20
CA ARG A 164 -67.96 -35.67 31.68
C ARG A 164 -67.63 -36.99 30.98
N GLY A 165 -66.73 -37.00 30.00
CA GLY A 165 -66.31 -38.18 29.24
C GLY A 165 -67.42 -38.83 28.40
N LEU A 166 -68.50 -38.11 28.09
CA LEU A 166 -69.67 -38.61 27.37
C LEU A 166 -69.38 -38.94 25.89
N THR A 167 -68.36 -38.33 25.31
CA THR A 167 -67.97 -38.49 23.91
C THR A 167 -67.12 -39.74 23.64
N LEU A 168 -66.52 -40.31 24.70
CA LEU A 168 -65.68 -41.51 24.63
C LEU A 168 -66.37 -42.74 25.20
N ASN A 169 -67.25 -42.56 26.19
CA ASN A 169 -67.98 -43.65 26.82
C ASN A 169 -69.14 -44.09 25.92
N ARG A 170 -68.99 -45.22 25.23
CA ARG A 170 -70.09 -45.90 24.54
C ARG A 170 -70.71 -46.91 25.51
N SER A 171 -71.86 -46.54 26.09
CA SER A 171 -72.76 -47.45 26.79
C SER A 171 -73.47 -48.38 25.81
#